data_AF-A0A7C3MD29-F1
#
_entry.id   AF-A0A7C3MD29-F1
#
_cell.length_a   1.000
_cell.length_b   1.000
_cell.length_c   1.000
_cell.angle_alpha   90.00
_cell.angle_beta   90.00
_cell.angle_gamma   90.00
#
_symmetry.space_group_name_H-M   'P 1'
#
loop_
_entity.id
_entity.type
_entity.pdbx_description
1 polymer ?
#
loop_
_entity_poly.entity_id
_entity_poly.type
_entity_poly.pdbx_seq_one_letter_code
_entity_poly.pdbx_strand_id
1 'polypeptide(L)'
;MPRPIIEAFRSQQVRFAFAIGWVLLLFTIFTCGNVQRTRYFLPAYPFLGLIYAMPLVEALRNPKSASVILAALKLLYASAIVLGTGVALFGVWVAPTLVIAGVFLAGAAAVLLLTTNNWPAPQRIAAAAGYIILVFSVDLLLITPTFTYSPAPEITNRLLTDARPRLVLPMAAMDVGIASQSRMLSAGKIDPYIVADNQYEAALNSHGQLICTDDVLKLWQPAGATVERCAPVQPAGSCVITLRCFGRQTNVRFLNPNACRTT
;
A
#
# COMPACT_ATOMS: atom_id res chain seq x y z
N MET A 1 -24.42 29.67 1.94
CA MET A 1 -24.18 29.26 0.54
C MET A 1 -24.41 30.46 -0.37
N PRO A 2 -23.50 30.76 -1.31
CA PRO A 2 -23.76 31.82 -2.29
C PRO A 2 -25.00 31.47 -3.13
N ARG A 3 -25.93 32.43 -3.27
CA ARG A 3 -27.18 32.31 -4.06
C ARG A 3 -27.06 31.56 -5.40
N PRO A 4 -26.03 31.78 -6.24
CA PRO A 4 -25.89 31.07 -7.52
C PRO A 4 -25.79 29.54 -7.39
N ILE A 5 -25.20 29.01 -6.30
CA ILE A 5 -25.11 27.55 -6.10
C ILE A 5 -26.51 26.96 -5.88
N ILE A 6 -27.36 27.67 -5.14
CA ILE A 6 -28.73 27.23 -4.84
C ILE A 6 -29.59 27.25 -6.12
N GLU A 7 -29.40 28.24 -6.99
CA GLU A 7 -30.12 28.36 -8.26
C GLU A 7 -29.69 27.28 -9.26
N ALA A 8 -28.38 27.05 -9.40
CA ALA A 8 -27.85 25.96 -10.22
C ALA A 8 -28.38 24.60 -9.74
N PHE A 9 -28.40 24.39 -8.42
CA PHE A 9 -28.96 23.18 -7.81
C PHE A 9 -30.43 23.00 -8.13
N ARG A 10 -31.23 24.05 -7.99
CA ARG A 10 -32.67 24.01 -8.26
C ARG A 10 -32.94 23.66 -9.73
N SER A 11 -32.13 24.17 -10.66
CA SER A 11 -32.25 23.87 -12.09
C SER A 11 -31.95 22.41 -12.46
N GLN A 12 -31.08 21.73 -11.70
CA GLN A 12 -30.65 20.34 -11.96
C GLN A 12 -31.05 19.36 -10.86
N GLN A 13 -32.05 19.71 -10.05
CA GLN A 13 -32.43 18.97 -8.84
C GLN A 13 -32.63 17.47 -9.06
N VAL A 14 -33.24 17.08 -10.20
CA VAL A 14 -33.53 15.68 -10.53
C VAL A 14 -32.24 14.88 -10.77
N ARG A 15 -31.29 15.45 -11.52
CA ARG A 15 -30.00 14.81 -11.83
C ARG A 15 -29.15 14.66 -10.57
N PHE A 16 -29.18 15.67 -9.70
CA PHE A 16 -28.44 15.66 -8.45
C PHE A 16 -29.03 14.69 -7.43
N ALA A 17 -30.37 14.66 -7.30
CA ALA A 17 -31.07 13.68 -6.50
C ALA A 17 -30.79 12.25 -6.96
N PHE A 18 -30.72 12.03 -8.28
CA PHE A 18 -30.31 10.74 -8.84
C PHE A 18 -28.87 10.38 -8.46
N ALA A 19 -27.91 11.29 -8.65
CA ALA A 19 -26.51 11.03 -8.31
C ALA A 19 -26.32 10.74 -6.82
N ILE A 20 -26.93 11.52 -5.93
CA ILE A 20 -26.91 11.25 -4.48
C ILE A 20 -27.60 9.93 -4.17
N GLY A 21 -28.80 9.72 -4.71
CA GLY A 21 -29.57 8.50 -4.47
C GLY A 21 -28.77 7.27 -4.87
N TRP A 22 -28.05 7.33 -5.98
CA TRP A 22 -27.16 6.26 -6.43
C TRP A 22 -26.00 6.01 -5.46
N VAL A 23 -25.31 7.07 -5.03
CA VAL A 23 -24.23 6.96 -4.04
C VAL A 23 -24.73 6.38 -2.71
N LEU A 24 -25.87 6.86 -2.21
CA LEU A 24 -26.48 6.38 -0.96
C LEU A 24 -26.95 4.93 -1.07
N LEU A 25 -27.51 4.54 -2.22
CA LEU A 25 -27.93 3.17 -2.49
C LEU A 25 -26.72 2.21 -2.43
N LEU A 26 -25.65 2.52 -3.17
CA LEU A 26 -24.43 1.72 -3.15
C LEU A 26 -23.81 1.69 -1.75
N PHE A 27 -23.78 2.83 -1.05
CA PHE A 27 -23.30 2.90 0.33
C PHE A 27 -24.09 2.00 1.27
N THR A 28 -25.41 2.00 1.18
CA THR A 28 -26.28 1.17 2.03
C THR A 28 -26.07 -0.32 1.74
N ILE A 29 -26.03 -0.71 0.46
CA ILE A 29 -25.82 -2.09 0.03
C ILE A 29 -24.46 -2.62 0.54
N PHE A 30 -23.38 -1.85 0.37
CA PHE A 30 -22.04 -2.33 0.71
C PHE A 30 -21.67 -2.17 2.18
N THR A 31 -22.25 -1.22 2.90
CA THR A 31 -22.01 -1.08 4.35
C THR A 31 -22.61 -2.25 5.13
N CYS A 32 -23.74 -2.80 4.67
CA CYS A 32 -24.38 -3.97 5.27
C CYS A 32 -23.76 -5.31 4.85
N GLY A 33 -22.81 -5.31 3.90
CA GLY A 33 -22.15 -6.53 3.43
C GLY A 33 -21.05 -7.01 4.38
N ASN A 34 -20.94 -8.34 4.56
CA ASN A 34 -19.90 -8.97 5.40
C ASN A 34 -18.46 -8.78 4.84
N VAL A 35 -18.32 -8.37 3.57
CA VAL A 35 -17.02 -8.16 2.93
C VAL A 35 -16.94 -6.73 2.41
N GLN A 36 -16.23 -5.87 3.14
CA GLN A 36 -15.99 -4.48 2.74
C GLN A 36 -14.70 -4.39 1.92
N ARG A 37 -14.82 -4.43 0.59
CA ARG A 37 -13.71 -4.08 -0.31
C ARG A 37 -13.99 -2.73 -0.94
N THR A 38 -13.06 -1.78 -0.81
CA THR A 38 -13.18 -0.40 -1.34
C THR A 38 -13.51 -0.38 -2.84
N ARG A 39 -13.01 -1.35 -3.61
CA ARG A 39 -13.32 -1.50 -5.04
C ARG A 39 -14.80 -1.69 -5.38
N TYR A 40 -15.64 -2.07 -4.43
CA TYR A 40 -17.09 -2.16 -4.65
C TYR A 40 -17.75 -0.79 -4.84
N PHE A 41 -17.11 0.28 -4.35
CA PHE A 41 -17.56 1.65 -4.56
C PHE A 41 -17.12 2.26 -5.89
N LEU A 42 -16.41 1.52 -6.73
CA LEU A 42 -15.87 2.05 -8.00
C LEU A 42 -16.97 2.65 -8.92
N PRO A 43 -18.18 2.07 -9.03
CA PRO A 43 -19.28 2.67 -9.79
C PRO A 43 -19.84 3.97 -9.20
N ALA A 44 -19.56 4.28 -7.92
CA ALA A 44 -20.02 5.51 -7.27
C ALA A 44 -19.14 6.72 -7.58
N TYR A 45 -17.86 6.51 -7.93
CA TYR A 45 -16.90 7.60 -8.12
C TYR A 45 -17.27 8.60 -9.22
N PRO A 46 -17.80 8.21 -10.40
CA PRO A 46 -18.23 9.17 -11.41
C PRO A 46 -19.33 10.11 -10.89
N PHE A 47 -20.29 9.58 -10.13
CA PHE A 47 -21.38 10.37 -9.55
C PHE A 47 -20.89 11.31 -8.44
N LEU A 48 -19.96 10.86 -7.60
CA LEU A 48 -19.28 11.72 -6.64
C LEU A 48 -18.54 12.86 -7.35
N GLY A 49 -17.79 12.55 -8.41
CA GLY A 49 -17.13 13.56 -9.24
C GLY A 49 -18.12 14.59 -9.79
N LEU A 50 -19.29 14.15 -10.26
CA LEU A 50 -20.37 15.00 -10.74
C LEU A 50 -20.94 15.92 -9.65
N ILE A 51 -21.17 15.35 -8.46
CA ILE A 51 -21.67 16.08 -7.27
C ILE A 51 -20.68 17.19 -6.86
N TYR A 52 -19.37 16.91 -6.89
CA TYR A 52 -18.34 17.89 -6.53
C TYR A 52 -18.04 18.89 -7.65
N ALA A 53 -18.14 18.48 -8.92
CA ALA A 53 -17.83 19.35 -10.07
C ALA A 53 -18.82 20.52 -10.19
N MET A 54 -20.12 20.31 -9.96
CA MET A 54 -21.12 21.37 -10.09
C MET A 54 -20.87 22.61 -9.21
N PRO A 55 -20.78 22.50 -7.87
CA PRO A 55 -20.55 23.67 -7.01
C PRO A 55 -19.20 24.32 -7.32
N LEU A 56 -18.22 23.54 -7.77
CA LEU A 56 -16.90 24.04 -8.14
C LEU A 56 -16.94 24.88 -9.42
N VAL A 57 -17.66 24.41 -10.46
CA VAL A 57 -17.87 25.16 -11.70
C VAL A 57 -18.66 26.45 -11.43
N GLU A 58 -19.69 26.39 -10.59
CA GLU A 58 -20.46 27.58 -10.24
C GLU A 58 -19.63 28.57 -9.41
N ALA A 59 -18.80 28.08 -8.48
CA ALA A 59 -17.86 28.92 -7.74
C ALA A 59 -16.84 29.61 -8.66
N LEU A 60 -16.44 28.98 -9.77
CA LEU A 60 -15.55 29.58 -10.76
C LEU A 60 -16.19 30.73 -11.57
N ARG A 61 -17.52 30.81 -11.65
CA ARG A 61 -18.21 31.92 -12.34
C ARG A 61 -18.13 33.23 -11.56
N ASN A 62 -17.96 33.17 -10.24
CA ASN A 62 -17.80 34.35 -9.40
C ASN A 62 -16.31 34.74 -9.30
N PRO A 63 -15.91 35.95 -9.71
CA PRO A 63 -14.49 36.34 -9.76
C PRO A 63 -13.81 36.31 -8.38
N LYS A 64 -14.55 36.63 -7.30
CA LYS A 64 -13.99 36.57 -5.93
C LYS A 64 -13.69 35.13 -5.55
N SER A 65 -14.66 34.22 -5.69
CA SER A 65 -14.48 32.80 -5.36
C SER A 65 -13.45 32.13 -6.26
N ALA A 66 -13.43 32.44 -7.56
CA ALA A 66 -12.43 31.96 -8.49
C ALA A 66 -11.01 32.37 -8.06
N SER A 67 -10.80 33.62 -7.65
CA SER A 67 -9.48 34.08 -7.18
C SER A 67 -8.99 33.28 -5.96
N VAL A 68 -9.88 32.96 -5.02
CA VAL A 68 -9.57 32.16 -3.83
C VAL A 68 -9.22 30.72 -4.21
N ILE A 69 -10.01 30.08 -5.09
CA ILE A 69 -9.75 28.72 -5.56
C ILE A 69 -8.40 28.66 -6.28
N LEU A 70 -8.13 29.62 -7.17
CA LEU A 70 -6.88 29.67 -7.91
C LEU A 70 -5.66 29.94 -7.01
N ALA A 71 -5.82 30.78 -5.98
CA ALA A 71 -4.79 30.99 -4.97
C ALA A 71 -4.53 29.70 -4.16
N ALA A 72 -5.58 28.99 -3.78
CA ALA A 72 -5.47 27.70 -3.10
C ALA A 72 -4.77 26.64 -3.95
N LEU A 73 -5.03 26.58 -5.26
CA LEU A 73 -4.31 25.69 -6.18
C LEU A 73 -2.81 26.03 -6.28
N LYS A 74 -2.45 27.32 -6.32
CA LYS A 74 -1.04 27.74 -6.28
C LYS A 74 -0.37 27.32 -4.98
N LEU A 75 -1.06 27.52 -3.86
CA LEU A 75 -0.58 27.10 -2.54
C LEU A 75 -0.40 25.58 -2.46
N LEU A 76 -1.34 24.81 -3.03
CA LEU A 76 -1.25 23.36 -3.14
C LEU A 76 0.03 22.95 -3.88
N TYR A 77 0.28 23.48 -5.08
CA TYR A 77 1.50 23.15 -5.83
C TYR A 77 2.77 23.62 -5.13
N ALA A 78 2.79 24.82 -4.56
CA ALA A 78 3.94 25.33 -3.81
C ALA A 78 4.26 24.43 -2.61
N SER A 79 3.24 24.03 -1.84
CA SER A 79 3.40 23.09 -0.72
C SER A 79 3.89 21.72 -1.20
N ALA A 80 3.40 21.24 -2.35
CA ALA A 80 3.81 19.96 -2.91
C ALA A 80 5.26 19.97 -3.42
N ILE A 81 5.76 21.10 -3.93
CA ILE A 81 7.19 21.28 -4.26
C ILE A 81 8.03 21.16 -2.98
N VAL A 82 7.65 21.87 -1.91
CA VAL A 82 8.37 21.83 -0.63
C VAL A 82 8.37 20.42 -0.04
N LEU A 83 7.20 19.78 0.04
CA LEU A 83 7.06 18.43 0.58
C LEU A 83 7.77 17.39 -0.29
N GLY A 84 7.62 17.44 -1.62
CA GLY A 84 8.31 16.54 -2.55
C GLY A 84 9.84 16.67 -2.46
N THR A 85 10.34 17.90 -2.34
CA THR A 85 11.77 18.15 -2.11
C THR A 85 12.21 17.61 -0.75
N GLY A 86 11.40 17.77 0.29
CA GLY A 86 11.64 17.19 1.61
C GLY A 86 11.73 15.66 1.57
N VAL A 87 10.80 15.00 0.86
CA VAL A 87 10.84 13.54 0.63
C VAL A 87 12.09 13.14 -0.13
N ALA A 88 12.50 13.92 -1.13
CA ALA A 88 13.71 13.62 -1.91
C ALA A 88 14.98 13.72 -1.04
N LEU A 89 15.11 14.78 -0.25
CA LEU A 89 16.24 14.97 0.66
C LEU A 89 16.29 13.89 1.74
N PHE A 90 15.13 13.53 2.31
CA PHE A 90 15.02 12.43 3.27
C PHE A 90 15.40 11.08 2.63
N GLY A 91 15.02 10.87 1.37
CA GLY A 91 15.34 9.66 0.62
C GLY A 91 16.83 9.39 0.46
N VAL A 92 17.69 10.42 0.45
CA VAL A 92 19.16 10.25 0.36
C VAL A 92 19.71 9.38 1.50
N TRP A 93 19.07 9.42 2.67
CA TRP A 93 19.49 8.70 3.86
C TRP A 93 18.81 7.33 4.02
N VAL A 94 17.63 7.16 3.42
CA VAL A 94 16.78 5.98 3.63
C VAL A 94 16.82 5.04 2.43
N ALA A 95 16.44 5.52 1.25
CA ALA A 95 16.39 4.73 0.04
C ALA A 95 16.36 5.60 -1.23
N PRO A 96 17.09 5.24 -2.29
CA PRO A 96 17.10 5.99 -3.55
C PRO A 96 15.72 6.06 -4.23
N THR A 97 14.82 5.11 -3.96
CA THR A 97 13.42 5.12 -4.45
C THR A 97 12.65 6.35 -3.96
N LEU A 98 12.88 6.79 -2.72
CA LEU A 98 12.26 8.00 -2.17
C LEU A 98 12.81 9.28 -2.81
N VAL A 99 14.08 9.28 -3.20
CA VAL A 99 14.68 10.39 -3.97
C VAL A 99 13.94 10.55 -5.30
N ILE A 100 13.76 9.45 -6.04
CA ILE A 100 13.04 9.44 -7.32
C ILE A 100 11.59 9.91 -7.12
N ALA A 101 10.90 9.37 -6.11
CA ALA A 101 9.53 9.76 -5.78
C ALA A 101 9.42 11.27 -5.50
N GLY A 102 10.27 11.79 -4.62
CA GLY A 102 10.25 13.20 -4.23
C GLY A 102 10.57 14.15 -5.39
N VAL A 103 11.60 13.84 -6.19
CA VAL A 103 11.96 14.62 -7.39
C VAL A 103 10.82 14.61 -8.41
N PHE A 104 10.18 13.47 -8.63
CA PHE A 104 9.09 13.36 -9.58
C PHE A 104 7.86 14.16 -9.14
N LEU A 105 7.49 14.11 -7.85
CA LEU A 105 6.41 14.91 -7.29
C LEU A 105 6.70 16.42 -7.34
N ALA A 106 7.87 16.84 -6.86
CA ALA A 106 8.27 18.24 -6.87
C ALA A 106 8.40 18.79 -8.30
N GLY A 107 8.97 18.00 -9.22
CA GLY A 107 9.10 18.35 -10.63
C GLY A 107 7.75 18.51 -11.31
N ALA A 108 6.84 17.55 -11.13
CA ALA A 108 5.48 17.65 -11.68
C ALA A 108 4.71 18.86 -11.12
N ALA A 109 4.79 19.11 -9.81
CA ALA A 109 4.19 20.28 -9.18
C ALA A 109 4.78 21.60 -9.71
N ALA A 110 6.10 21.67 -9.88
CA ALA A 110 6.77 22.84 -10.45
C ALA A 110 6.34 23.09 -11.90
N VAL A 111 6.30 22.05 -12.74
CA VAL A 111 5.82 22.16 -14.13
C VAL A 111 4.38 22.67 -14.17
N LEU A 112 3.49 22.15 -13.31
CA LEU A 112 2.11 22.61 -13.24
C LEU A 112 2.01 24.06 -12.75
N LEU A 113 2.76 24.43 -11.72
CA LEU A 113 2.75 25.81 -11.20
C LEU A 113 3.21 26.83 -12.25
N LEU A 114 4.18 26.47 -13.09
CA LEU A 114 4.72 27.33 -14.13
C LEU A 114 3.82 27.40 -15.37
N THR A 115 3.29 26.27 -15.83
CA THR A 115 2.53 26.20 -17.10
C THR A 115 1.06 26.59 -16.95
N THR A 116 0.44 26.32 -15.80
CA THR A 116 -1.01 26.54 -15.61
C THR A 116 -1.40 28.01 -15.47
N ASN A 117 -0.45 28.94 -15.32
CA ASN A 117 -0.74 30.37 -15.11
C ASN A 117 -1.54 31.02 -16.24
N ASN A 118 -1.48 30.49 -17.46
CA ASN A 118 -2.22 31.00 -18.62
C ASN A 118 -3.44 30.16 -18.98
N TRP A 119 -3.67 29.04 -18.28
CA TRP A 119 -4.77 28.14 -18.62
C TRP A 119 -6.11 28.67 -18.12
N PRO A 120 -7.23 28.38 -18.79
CA PRO A 120 -8.56 28.63 -18.26
C PRO A 120 -8.78 27.84 -16.96
N ALA A 121 -9.56 28.41 -16.03
CA ALA A 121 -9.74 27.84 -14.69
C ALA A 121 -10.19 26.35 -14.65
N PRO A 122 -11.11 25.88 -15.52
CA PRO A 122 -11.48 24.47 -15.56
C PRO A 122 -10.30 23.53 -15.85
N GLN A 123 -9.39 23.92 -16.74
CA GLN A 123 -8.20 23.13 -17.07
C GLN A 123 -7.22 23.06 -15.90
N ARG A 124 -7.07 24.14 -15.12
CA ARG A 124 -6.23 24.14 -13.92
C ARG A 124 -6.75 23.19 -12.85
N ILE A 125 -8.07 23.18 -12.63
CA ILE A 125 -8.70 22.26 -11.69
C ILE A 125 -8.51 20.80 -12.14
N ALA A 126 -8.72 20.52 -13.43
CA ALA A 126 -8.48 19.20 -13.98
C ALA A 126 -7.01 18.75 -13.80
N ALA A 127 -6.05 19.66 -14.02
CA ALA A 127 -4.64 19.41 -13.78
C ALA A 127 -4.31 19.15 -12.30
N ALA A 128 -4.95 19.87 -11.38
CA ALA A 128 -4.82 19.64 -9.94
C ALA A 128 -5.37 18.27 -9.53
N ALA A 129 -6.52 17.86 -10.07
CA ALA A 129 -7.08 16.53 -9.83
C ALA A 129 -6.15 15.43 -10.37
N GLY A 130 -5.60 15.60 -11.58
CA GLY A 130 -4.60 14.70 -12.15
C GLY A 130 -3.33 14.62 -11.30
N TYR A 131 -2.87 15.75 -10.75
CA TYR A 131 -1.74 15.78 -9.83
C TYR A 131 -2.00 15.01 -8.53
N ILE A 132 -3.21 15.11 -7.95
CA ILE A 132 -3.58 14.32 -6.77
C ILE A 132 -3.52 12.82 -7.08
N ILE A 133 -4.03 12.39 -8.24
CA ILE A 133 -3.93 10.99 -8.69
C ILE A 133 -2.47 10.56 -8.83
N LEU A 134 -1.61 11.44 -9.37
CA LEU A 134 -0.18 11.21 -9.47
C LEU A 134 0.46 11.01 -8.09
N VAL A 135 0.13 11.85 -7.11
CA VAL A 135 0.60 11.74 -5.73
C VAL A 135 0.24 10.36 -5.14
N PHE A 136 -1.03 9.95 -5.25
CA PHE A 136 -1.45 8.63 -4.80
C PHE A 136 -0.74 7.48 -5.52
N SER A 137 -0.50 7.64 -6.82
CA SER A 137 0.20 6.62 -7.61
C SER A 137 1.67 6.48 -7.19
N VAL A 138 2.35 7.60 -6.96
CA VAL A 138 3.74 7.62 -6.45
C VAL A 138 3.81 7.05 -5.03
N ASP A 139 2.84 7.39 -4.18
CA ASP A 139 2.76 6.86 -2.83
C ASP A 139 2.64 5.32 -2.83
N LEU A 140 1.71 4.77 -3.60
CA LEU A 140 1.50 3.33 -3.68
C LEU A 140 2.65 2.57 -4.36
N LEU A 141 3.28 3.16 -5.38
CA LEU A 141 4.27 2.46 -6.20
C LEU A 141 5.71 2.65 -5.72
N LEU A 142 6.04 3.78 -5.09
CA LEU A 142 7.42 4.13 -4.73
C LEU A 142 7.62 4.33 -3.23
N ILE A 143 6.70 5.03 -2.56
CA ILE A 143 6.87 5.38 -1.14
C ILE A 143 6.52 4.18 -0.25
N THR A 144 5.28 3.68 -0.33
CA THR A 144 4.77 2.59 0.51
C THR A 144 5.67 1.34 0.44
N PRO A 145 6.10 0.85 -0.74
CA PRO A 145 6.96 -0.34 -0.82
C PRO A 145 8.33 -0.17 -0.15
N THR A 146 8.79 1.06 0.05
CA THR A 146 10.04 1.35 0.77
C THR A 146 9.89 1.09 2.28
N PHE A 147 8.68 1.23 2.82
CA PHE A 147 8.38 1.07 4.25
C PHE A 147 7.61 -0.21 4.59
N THR A 148 7.06 -0.88 3.59
CA THR A 148 6.37 -2.16 3.75
C THR A 148 6.98 -3.19 2.80
N TYR A 149 8.16 -3.70 3.17
CA TYR A 149 8.76 -4.81 2.46
C TYR A 149 8.10 -6.12 2.89
N SER A 150 7.49 -6.84 1.94
CA SER A 150 7.01 -8.20 2.19
C SER A 150 8.19 -9.17 2.19
N PRO A 151 8.36 -10.01 3.23
CA PRO A 151 9.43 -11.01 3.25
C PRO A 151 9.16 -12.19 2.30
N ALA A 152 7.97 -12.27 1.70
CA ALA A 152 7.55 -13.39 0.87
C ALA A 152 8.50 -13.73 -0.29
N PRO A 153 9.05 -12.78 -1.08
CA PRO A 153 9.97 -13.10 -2.16
C PRO A 153 11.26 -13.76 -1.70
N GLU A 154 11.84 -13.29 -0.59
CA GLU A 154 13.09 -13.81 -0.05
C GLU A 154 12.88 -15.21 0.56
N ILE A 155 11.81 -15.39 1.34
CA ILE A 155 11.39 -16.71 1.85
C ILE A 155 11.18 -17.67 0.68
N THR A 156 10.46 -17.24 -0.34
CA THR A 156 10.13 -18.08 -1.49
C THR A 156 11.39 -18.49 -2.26
N ASN A 157 12.27 -17.54 -2.58
CA ASN A 157 13.51 -17.82 -3.29
C ASN A 157 14.38 -18.81 -2.51
N ARG A 158 14.51 -18.62 -1.19
CA ARG A 158 15.30 -19.51 -0.33
C ARG A 158 14.74 -20.92 -0.31
N LEU A 159 13.42 -21.08 -0.15
CA LEU A 159 12.78 -22.40 -0.12
C LEU A 159 12.77 -23.10 -1.49
N LEU A 160 12.71 -22.35 -2.59
CA LEU A 160 12.81 -22.92 -3.93
C LEU A 160 14.22 -23.48 -4.22
N THR A 161 15.26 -23.00 -3.54
CA THR A 161 16.61 -23.58 -3.69
C THR A 161 16.73 -25.00 -3.11
N ASP A 162 15.85 -25.42 -2.20
CA ASP A 162 15.88 -26.73 -1.54
C ASP A 162 15.28 -27.89 -2.38
N ALA A 163 15.07 -27.70 -3.68
CA ALA A 163 14.80 -28.74 -4.70
C ALA A 163 13.59 -29.67 -4.48
N ARG A 164 12.66 -29.41 -3.54
CA ARG A 164 11.47 -30.24 -3.35
C ARG A 164 10.36 -29.88 -4.36
N PRO A 165 9.74 -30.85 -5.05
CA PRO A 165 8.72 -30.59 -6.07
C PRO A 165 7.43 -29.96 -5.52
N ARG A 166 7.09 -30.24 -4.26
CA ARG A 166 6.01 -29.58 -3.53
C ARG A 166 6.35 -29.50 -2.05
N LEU A 167 6.34 -28.29 -1.50
CA LEU A 167 6.74 -28.02 -0.12
C LEU A 167 5.54 -27.54 0.67
N VAL A 168 5.02 -28.37 1.58
CA VAL A 168 4.05 -27.90 2.56
C VAL A 168 4.79 -27.12 3.64
N LEU A 169 4.37 -25.88 3.87
CA LEU A 169 5.13 -24.91 4.67
C LEU A 169 4.26 -24.40 5.83
N PRO A 170 4.42 -24.95 7.03
CA PRO A 170 3.72 -24.42 8.19
C PRO A 170 4.29 -23.04 8.55
N MET A 171 3.39 -22.08 8.77
CA MET A 171 3.70 -20.70 9.16
C MET A 171 3.01 -20.35 10.48
N ALA A 172 3.79 -19.99 11.51
CA ALA A 172 3.29 -19.58 12.81
C ALA A 172 3.30 -18.05 12.95
N ALA A 173 2.17 -17.49 13.39
CA ALA A 173 1.96 -16.04 13.58
C ALA A 173 2.37 -15.16 12.38
N MET A 174 2.17 -15.66 11.15
CA MET A 174 2.41 -14.90 9.93
C MET A 174 1.10 -14.40 9.33
N ASP A 175 1.16 -13.22 8.68
CA ASP A 175 0.01 -12.68 7.95
C ASP A 175 -0.38 -13.57 6.76
N VAL A 176 -1.69 -13.71 6.52
CA VAL A 176 -2.24 -14.53 5.44
C VAL A 176 -1.81 -14.01 4.06
N GLY A 177 -1.50 -12.72 3.95
CA GLY A 177 -0.91 -12.10 2.76
C GLY A 177 0.47 -12.67 2.42
N ILE A 178 1.33 -12.91 3.41
CA ILE A 178 2.67 -13.50 3.20
C ILE A 178 2.55 -14.93 2.68
N ALA A 179 1.66 -15.73 3.27
CA ALA A 179 1.37 -17.09 2.79
C ALA A 179 0.85 -17.07 1.34
N SER A 180 -0.13 -16.22 1.05
CA SER A 180 -0.71 -16.11 -0.29
C SER A 180 0.31 -15.65 -1.35
N GLN A 181 1.15 -14.67 -1.00
CA GLN A 181 2.23 -14.20 -1.86
C GLN A 181 3.28 -15.27 -2.10
N SER A 182 3.69 -16.01 -1.08
CA SER A 182 4.69 -17.09 -1.22
C SER A 182 4.20 -18.22 -2.12
N ARG A 183 2.92 -18.58 -2.03
CA ARG A 183 2.28 -19.53 -2.94
C ARG A 183 2.25 -19.02 -4.39
N MET A 184 1.92 -17.75 -4.58
CA MET A 184 1.88 -17.12 -5.91
C MET A 184 3.27 -17.04 -6.54
N LEU A 185 4.26 -16.55 -5.79
CA LEU A 185 5.65 -16.38 -6.26
C LEU A 185 6.33 -17.71 -6.55
N SER A 186 5.95 -18.79 -5.86
CA SER A 186 6.46 -20.14 -6.11
C SER A 186 5.73 -20.88 -7.24
N ALA A 187 4.79 -20.23 -7.94
CA ALA A 187 3.90 -20.86 -8.92
C ALA A 187 3.19 -22.11 -8.36
N GLY A 188 2.80 -22.08 -7.07
CA GLY A 188 2.12 -23.18 -6.38
C GLY A 188 3.02 -24.31 -5.90
N LYS A 189 4.35 -24.23 -6.05
CA LYS A 189 5.29 -25.23 -5.54
C LYS A 189 5.38 -25.22 -4.01
N ILE A 190 5.14 -24.07 -3.39
CA ILE A 190 5.04 -23.93 -1.94
C ILE A 190 3.57 -23.87 -1.56
N ASP A 191 3.17 -24.69 -0.59
CA ASP A 191 1.82 -24.80 -0.07
C ASP A 191 1.80 -24.35 1.40
N PRO A 192 1.73 -23.03 1.65
CA PRO A 192 1.79 -22.50 2.99
C PRO A 192 0.44 -22.63 3.70
N TYR A 193 0.48 -22.96 4.99
CA TYR A 193 -0.70 -22.95 5.85
C TYR A 193 -0.36 -22.33 7.21
N ILE A 194 -1.32 -21.60 7.78
CA ILE A 194 -1.16 -20.93 9.07
C ILE A 194 -1.41 -21.95 10.19
N VAL A 195 -0.47 -22.06 11.11
CA VAL A 195 -0.53 -22.96 12.27
C VAL A 195 -1.12 -22.21 13.46
N ALA A 196 -2.07 -22.84 14.16
CA ALA A 196 -2.65 -22.31 15.40
C ALA A 196 -1.63 -22.33 16.56
N ASP A 197 -1.83 -21.46 17.56
CA ASP A 197 -0.83 -21.19 18.60
C ASP A 197 -0.41 -22.40 19.45
N ASN A 198 -1.26 -23.42 19.52
CA ASN A 198 -1.03 -24.65 20.26
C ASN A 198 -0.50 -25.81 19.40
N GLN A 199 -0.19 -25.58 18.12
CA GLN A 199 0.18 -26.63 17.15
C GLN A 199 1.59 -26.48 16.59
N TYR A 200 2.40 -25.54 17.07
CA TYR A 200 3.74 -25.27 16.52
C TYR A 200 4.67 -26.50 16.58
N GLU A 201 4.67 -27.22 17.71
CA GLU A 201 5.51 -28.40 17.88
C GLU A 201 5.06 -29.57 17.01
N ALA A 202 3.75 -29.82 16.95
CA ALA A 202 3.19 -30.83 16.06
C ALA A 202 3.49 -30.52 14.59
N ALA A 203 3.38 -29.25 14.18
CA ALA A 203 3.70 -28.80 12.82
C ALA A 203 5.19 -28.96 12.49
N LEU A 204 6.08 -28.55 13.40
CA LEU A 204 7.53 -28.72 13.21
C LEU A 204 7.92 -30.19 13.13
N ASN A 205 7.39 -31.04 14.01
CA ASN A 205 7.69 -32.48 14.02
C ASN A 205 7.16 -33.21 12.78
N SER A 206 6.01 -32.80 12.26
CA SER A 206 5.40 -33.42 11.07
C SER A 206 6.07 -33.02 9.76
N HIS A 207 6.47 -31.74 9.61
CA HIS A 207 6.99 -31.21 8.35
C HIS A 207 8.53 -31.08 8.34
N GLY A 208 9.18 -31.21 9.50
CA GLY A 208 10.61 -31.04 9.69
C GLY A 208 11.10 -29.59 9.59
N GLN A 209 10.21 -28.65 9.27
CA GLN A 209 10.48 -27.23 9.19
C GLN A 209 9.26 -26.40 9.62
N LEU A 210 9.50 -25.23 10.19
CA LEU A 210 8.46 -24.25 10.55
C LEU A 210 8.98 -22.84 10.30
N ILE A 211 8.18 -22.00 9.65
CA ILE A 211 8.45 -20.56 9.57
C ILE A 211 7.69 -19.86 10.68
N CYS A 212 8.39 -19.04 11.46
CA CYS A 212 7.80 -18.29 12.57
C CYS A 212 8.41 -16.90 12.71
N THR A 213 7.71 -16.02 13.43
CA THR A 213 8.24 -14.72 13.85
C THR A 213 9.13 -14.88 15.09
N ASP A 214 10.00 -13.90 15.34
CA ASP A 214 10.81 -13.83 16.56
C ASP A 214 9.97 -13.94 17.85
N ASP A 215 8.74 -13.42 17.84
CA ASP A 215 7.88 -13.42 19.04
C ASP A 215 7.38 -14.82 19.37
N VAL A 216 7.02 -15.61 18.36
CA VAL A 216 6.72 -17.04 18.53
C VAL A 216 7.95 -17.79 19.04
N LEU A 217 9.14 -17.50 18.48
CA LEU A 217 10.36 -18.17 18.91
C LEU A 217 10.67 -17.89 20.40
N LYS A 218 10.53 -16.64 20.85
CA LYS A 218 10.77 -16.24 22.24
C LYS A 218 9.84 -16.95 23.22
N LEU A 219 8.57 -17.15 22.83
CA LEU A 219 7.55 -17.79 23.65
C LEU A 219 7.68 -19.31 23.68
N TRP A 220 7.99 -19.94 22.54
CA TRP A 220 7.94 -21.39 22.41
C TRP A 220 9.27 -22.10 22.74
N GLN A 221 10.42 -21.52 22.39
CA GLN A 221 11.76 -22.08 22.67
C GLN A 221 11.90 -23.59 22.35
N PRO A 222 11.77 -23.99 21.08
CA PRO A 222 11.78 -25.40 20.70
C PRO A 222 13.11 -26.08 21.03
N ALA A 223 13.06 -27.16 21.81
CA ALA A 223 14.22 -27.98 22.11
C ALA A 223 14.70 -28.76 20.86
N GLY A 224 16.00 -28.75 20.59
CA GLY A 224 16.60 -29.55 19.51
C GLY A 224 16.35 -29.03 18.09
N ALA A 225 15.75 -27.84 17.93
CA ALA A 225 15.59 -27.19 16.63
C ALA A 225 16.76 -26.26 16.31
N THR A 226 17.15 -26.21 15.03
CA THR A 226 18.10 -25.21 14.53
C THR A 226 17.35 -23.97 14.05
N VAL A 227 17.79 -22.81 14.51
CA VAL A 227 17.21 -21.50 14.21
C VAL A 227 17.98 -20.87 13.05
N GLU A 228 17.34 -20.69 11.90
CA GLU A 228 17.91 -20.04 10.73
C GLU A 228 17.13 -18.77 10.40
N ARG A 229 17.79 -17.62 10.29
CA ARG A 229 17.12 -16.37 9.90
C ARG A 229 16.89 -16.34 8.40
N CYS A 230 15.65 -16.09 7.99
CA CYS A 230 15.23 -16.18 6.59
C CYS A 230 15.04 -14.85 5.90
N ALA A 231 14.35 -13.90 6.54
CA ALA A 231 14.10 -12.58 5.99
C ALA A 231 13.75 -11.60 7.14
N PRO A 232 14.09 -10.31 7.02
CA PRO A 232 13.60 -9.29 7.94
C PRO A 232 12.08 -9.04 7.72
N VAL A 233 11.32 -8.83 8.80
CA VAL A 233 9.93 -8.36 8.76
C VAL A 233 9.89 -6.91 9.24
N GLN A 234 9.11 -6.07 8.56
CA GLN A 234 8.80 -4.73 9.03
C GLN A 234 7.45 -4.70 9.77
N PRO A 235 7.29 -3.84 10.80
CA PRO A 235 8.23 -2.79 11.24
C PRO A 235 9.48 -3.34 11.95
N ALA A 236 10.57 -2.57 11.91
CA ALA A 236 11.89 -2.96 12.40
C ALA A 236 11.83 -3.53 13.84
N GLY A 237 11.91 -4.86 13.97
CA GLY A 237 11.84 -5.52 15.27
C GLY A 237 11.63 -7.03 15.23
N SER A 238 11.10 -7.57 14.12
CA SER A 238 10.83 -9.00 13.98
C SER A 238 11.56 -9.59 12.77
N CYS A 239 12.31 -10.67 12.97
CA CYS A 239 12.84 -11.51 11.90
C CYS A 239 11.90 -12.70 11.64
N VAL A 240 11.85 -13.13 10.38
CA VAL A 240 11.33 -14.44 10.02
C VAL A 240 12.43 -15.46 10.22
N ILE A 241 12.13 -16.49 11.00
CA ILE A 241 13.03 -17.60 11.27
C ILE A 241 12.44 -18.86 10.65
N THR A 242 13.30 -19.66 10.02
CA THR A 242 13.03 -21.06 9.73
C THR A 242 13.67 -21.93 10.80
N LEU A 243 12.85 -22.79 11.39
CA LEU A 243 13.28 -23.83 12.30
C LEU A 243 13.43 -25.14 11.52
N ARG A 244 14.49 -25.91 11.76
CA ARG A 244 14.66 -27.27 11.21
C ARG A 244 14.97 -28.29 12.31
N CYS A 245 14.29 -29.43 12.30
CA CYS A 245 14.55 -30.55 13.22
C CYS A 245 15.66 -31.47 12.68
N PHE A 246 16.70 -31.70 13.48
CA PHE A 246 17.79 -32.63 13.14
C PHE A 246 17.44 -34.05 13.58
N GLY A 247 16.66 -34.76 12.76
CA GLY A 247 16.27 -36.16 13.00
C GLY A 247 16.47 -37.12 11.82
N ARG A 248 16.86 -36.61 10.64
CA ARG A 248 17.26 -37.43 9.48
C ARG A 248 18.54 -36.84 8.90
N GLN A 249 19.66 -37.54 9.09
CA GLN A 249 21.01 -37.15 8.66
C GLN A 249 21.05 -36.65 7.21
N THR A 250 21.16 -35.33 7.03
CA THR A 250 21.78 -34.73 5.84
C THR A 250 22.52 -33.46 6.29
N ASN A 251 23.81 -33.39 5.95
CA ASN A 251 24.75 -32.34 6.36
C ASN A 251 24.20 -30.92 6.10
N VAL A 252 24.25 -30.04 7.10
CA VAL A 252 23.88 -28.63 6.96
C VAL A 252 25.11 -27.75 7.11
N ARG A 253 25.36 -26.87 6.11
CA ARG A 253 26.32 -25.78 6.14
C ARG A 253 25.74 -24.61 6.94
N PHE A 254 26.51 -24.09 7.90
CA PHE A 254 26.19 -22.84 8.59
C PHE A 254 26.39 -21.65 7.65
N LEU A 255 25.33 -20.88 7.40
CA LEU A 255 25.44 -19.58 6.73
C LEU A 255 25.82 -18.48 7.73
N ASN A 256 26.66 -17.57 7.25
CA ASN A 256 27.37 -16.54 8.00
C ASN A 256 26.40 -15.63 8.80
N PRO A 257 26.54 -15.54 10.14
CA PRO A 257 25.66 -14.74 10.99
C PRO A 257 25.80 -13.21 10.81
N ASN A 258 26.75 -12.73 10.01
CA ASN A 258 27.02 -11.30 9.84
C ASN A 258 26.24 -10.62 8.68
N ALA A 259 25.34 -11.31 7.98
CA ALA A 259 24.66 -10.75 6.81
C ALA A 259 23.62 -9.64 7.10
N CYS A 260 23.30 -9.32 8.36
CA CYS A 260 22.34 -8.27 8.72
C CYS A 260 22.93 -7.11 9.55
N ARG A 261 24.25 -6.95 9.62
CA ARG A 261 24.89 -5.78 10.25
C ARG A 261 25.40 -4.75 9.23
N THR A 262 24.60 -4.36 8.25
CA THR A 262 24.85 -3.13 7.48
C THR A 262 23.65 -2.83 6.58
N THR A 263 22.82 -1.89 7.02
CA THR A 263 22.39 -0.66 6.31
C THR A 263 21.40 0.04 7.22
#